data_AF-A0A1M3MHN5-F1
#
_entry.id   AF-A0A1M3MHN5-F1
#
_cell.length_a   1.000
_cell.length_b   1.000
_cell.length_c   1.000
_cell.angle_alpha   90.00
_cell.angle_beta   90.00
_cell.angle_gamma   90.00
#
_symmetry.space_group_name_H-M   'P 1'
#
loop_
_entity.id
_entity.type
_entity.pdbx_description
1 polymer ?
#
loop_
_entity_poly.entity_id
_entity_poly.type
_entity_poly.pdbx_seq_one_letter_code
_entity_poly.pdbx_strand_id
1 'polypeptide(L)'
;MPKIRRISIRNFRSIIDLTMDATDLTVIVGDNDCGKSNVLRALNLFFNGETNPNSTFNFSDDYNRFAEAKAKRAPEFEVEIDLELPPTYRKNNGDLIRWRKRWRADGLQAEDEYWGIRLEKRKRGNGFNEVVVDIDGRSRVPSLLSRIQFEYVPAVRSADFFQTLRGRIFQVIANASEQAVRQSSGQLEEAISNAVSGLLQDIDAELNDASRLSLPNDLTPLFRSLDFLAGEKSISLDSRGDGIKARYIPLILKFIAERSRETAGIAPTFIWAYEEPENNLEFRRAQSLADAFYKLAEDELSQVLLTTHSPVFYNMHKDDNGRGLCSAYHLTKDGANGGTEARSAAEASVSLDESMGAMAIIAPHIEAAQSALAEAALQAADLRAKLEQFNQANLPTLFVEGKTDYLVFRRLLQLFRPEQAEQVFVAEPPARAGANYVTNMLRSWEFRTKHLPSQQRRSAVGIIDADAEGNGAYERFDREEMAWKHVSLFRLAQPPHLAAACELGVTVPVCLEELWPPQVWDYAEQQGWLTARQKKGLFSEPLLQRLAVEDERLSDLLDDAWRIYFERRVNDAQGSTAKSDWADYIVGLPKAQLEPIAVSHLEVLDAVLQKLGV
;
A
#
# COMPACT_ATOMS: atom_id res chain seq x y z
N MET A 1 -21.79 -1.59 18.91
CA MET A 1 -22.62 -0.42 18.51
C MET A 1 -23.75 -0.90 17.60
N PRO A 2 -24.89 -0.17 17.51
CA PRO A 2 -25.87 -0.38 16.44
C PRO A 2 -25.23 -0.26 15.05
N LYS A 3 -25.63 -1.12 14.12
CA LYS A 3 -25.15 -1.11 12.72
C LYS A 3 -26.35 -1.30 11.80
N ILE A 4 -26.46 -0.51 10.73
CA ILE A 4 -27.45 -0.70 9.67
C ILE A 4 -27.12 -2.01 8.96
N ARG A 5 -28.07 -2.93 8.87
CA ARG A 5 -27.94 -4.20 8.13
C ARG A 5 -28.83 -4.28 6.91
N ARG A 6 -29.87 -3.45 6.85
CA ARG A 6 -30.76 -3.34 5.70
C ARG A 6 -31.23 -1.91 5.51
N ILE A 7 -31.34 -1.50 4.25
CA ILE A 7 -31.88 -0.21 3.83
C ILE A 7 -32.98 -0.49 2.80
N SER A 8 -34.14 0.11 3.01
CA SER A 8 -35.29 0.08 2.11
C SER A 8 -35.77 1.50 1.87
N ILE A 9 -35.85 1.92 0.60
CA ILE A 9 -36.24 3.27 0.18
C ILE A 9 -37.31 3.16 -0.89
N ARG A 10 -38.42 3.90 -0.73
CA ARG A 10 -39.50 3.95 -1.70
C ARG A 10 -39.91 5.37 -2.04
N ASN A 11 -40.15 5.61 -3.32
CA ASN A 11 -40.62 6.87 -3.92
C ASN A 11 -39.78 8.12 -3.56
N PHE A 12 -38.47 7.98 -3.39
CA PHE A 12 -37.57 9.10 -3.08
C PHE A 12 -36.73 9.47 -4.31
N ARG A 13 -36.94 10.67 -4.85
CA ARG A 13 -36.23 11.22 -6.02
C ARG A 13 -36.22 10.27 -7.22
N SER A 14 -35.06 9.70 -7.56
CA SER A 14 -34.96 8.73 -8.66
C SER A 14 -35.34 7.29 -8.26
N ILE A 15 -35.47 7.02 -6.96
CA ILE A 15 -35.69 5.69 -6.41
C ILE A 15 -37.19 5.42 -6.30
N ILE A 16 -37.68 4.37 -6.96
CA ILE A 16 -39.09 3.92 -6.87
C ILE A 16 -39.23 2.90 -5.73
N ASP A 17 -38.45 1.82 -5.78
CA ASP A 17 -38.37 0.81 -4.73
C ASP A 17 -36.96 0.22 -4.75
N LEU A 18 -36.25 0.36 -3.64
CA LEU A 18 -34.87 -0.11 -3.47
C LEU A 18 -34.76 -0.82 -2.13
N THR A 19 -34.27 -2.05 -2.14
CA THR A 19 -33.88 -2.77 -0.92
C THR A 19 -32.48 -3.31 -1.10
N MET A 20 -31.60 -3.07 -0.12
CA MET A 20 -30.24 -3.61 -0.09
C MET A 20 -29.81 -3.90 1.34
N ASP A 21 -28.92 -4.87 1.51
CA ASP A 21 -28.28 -5.12 2.81
C ASP A 21 -27.05 -4.21 2.98
N ALA A 22 -26.58 -4.11 4.21
CA ALA A 22 -25.44 -3.29 4.58
C ALA A 22 -24.50 -4.06 5.53
N THR A 23 -23.21 -3.88 5.31
CA THR A 23 -22.12 -4.39 6.16
C THR A 23 -21.43 -3.23 6.87
N ASP A 24 -20.35 -3.51 7.58
CA ASP A 24 -19.53 -2.49 8.23
C ASP A 24 -18.95 -1.48 7.25
N LEU A 25 -18.67 -1.94 6.02
CA LEU A 25 -18.25 -1.12 4.89
C LEU A 25 -19.08 -1.45 3.66
N THR A 26 -20.05 -0.57 3.34
CA THR A 26 -20.96 -0.78 2.21
C THR A 26 -20.61 0.15 1.06
N VAL A 27 -20.24 -0.43 -0.08
CA VAL A 27 -19.85 0.28 -1.31
C VAL A 27 -20.99 0.23 -2.33
N ILE A 28 -21.46 1.39 -2.78
CA ILE A 28 -22.54 1.54 -3.74
C ILE A 28 -21.96 2.08 -5.05
N VAL A 29 -22.08 1.29 -6.12
CA VAL A 29 -21.48 1.52 -7.44
C VAL A 29 -22.58 1.59 -8.49
N GLY A 30 -22.32 2.24 -9.61
CA GLY A 30 -23.24 2.32 -10.75
C GLY A 30 -23.12 3.63 -11.49
N ASP A 31 -23.79 3.77 -12.63
CA ASP A 31 -23.64 4.92 -13.52
C ASP A 31 -24.14 6.25 -12.95
N ASN A 32 -23.76 7.34 -13.62
CA ASN A 32 -24.27 8.66 -13.29
C ASN A 32 -25.80 8.65 -13.37
N ASP A 33 -26.44 9.35 -12.44
CA ASP A 33 -27.90 9.47 -12.39
C ASP A 33 -28.66 8.15 -12.12
N CYS A 34 -28.00 7.05 -11.70
CA CYS A 34 -28.72 5.81 -11.35
C CYS A 34 -29.36 5.83 -9.95
N GLY A 35 -29.08 6.85 -9.13
CA GLY A 35 -29.68 7.02 -7.80
C GLY A 35 -28.76 6.78 -6.60
N LYS A 36 -27.45 6.52 -6.80
CA LYS A 36 -26.47 6.28 -5.72
C LYS A 36 -26.50 7.34 -4.63
N SER A 37 -26.33 8.60 -5.02
CA SER A 37 -26.37 9.73 -4.10
C SER A 37 -27.70 9.83 -3.37
N ASN A 38 -28.81 9.47 -4.02
CA ASN A 38 -30.14 9.51 -3.41
C ASN A 38 -30.31 8.48 -2.29
N VAL A 39 -29.54 7.38 -2.29
CA VAL A 39 -29.48 6.46 -1.13
C VAL A 39 -28.91 7.17 0.09
N LEU A 40 -27.74 7.82 -0.05
CA LEU A 40 -27.10 8.52 1.07
C LEU A 40 -27.93 9.73 1.53
N ARG A 41 -28.56 10.44 0.60
CA ARG A 41 -29.43 11.60 0.90
C ARG A 41 -30.73 11.19 1.60
N ALA A 42 -31.31 10.04 1.25
CA ALA A 42 -32.47 9.50 1.97
C ALA A 42 -32.10 9.16 3.43
N LEU A 43 -30.91 8.59 3.65
CA LEU A 43 -30.40 8.35 5.00
C LEU A 43 -30.08 9.66 5.75
N ASN A 44 -29.50 10.65 5.07
CA ASN A 44 -29.29 11.96 5.66
C ASN A 44 -30.62 12.60 6.11
N LEU A 45 -31.66 12.48 5.29
CA LEU A 45 -32.98 12.96 5.65
C LEU A 45 -33.57 12.16 6.82
N PHE A 46 -33.36 10.85 6.85
CA PHE A 46 -33.82 9.97 7.91
C PHE A 46 -33.21 10.33 9.27
N PHE A 47 -31.90 10.58 9.34
CA PHE A 47 -31.20 10.84 10.61
C PHE A 47 -31.13 12.33 10.98
N ASN A 48 -30.89 13.20 10.00
CA ASN A 48 -30.58 14.62 10.24
C ASN A 48 -31.70 15.57 9.82
N GLY A 49 -32.75 15.10 9.13
CA GLY A 49 -33.85 15.95 8.67
C GLY A 49 -33.53 16.80 7.42
N GLU A 50 -32.36 16.60 6.83
CA GLU A 50 -31.86 17.36 5.68
C GLU A 50 -31.54 16.42 4.50
N THR A 51 -31.77 16.87 3.27
CA THR A 51 -31.48 16.06 2.07
C THR A 51 -30.09 16.28 1.51
N ASN A 52 -29.53 17.47 1.72
CA ASN A 52 -28.15 17.84 1.47
C ASN A 52 -27.69 18.76 2.62
N PRO A 53 -26.38 19.03 2.79
CA PRO A 53 -25.93 19.98 3.80
C PRO A 53 -26.65 21.32 3.66
N ASN A 54 -27.28 21.79 4.74
CA ASN A 54 -28.04 23.04 4.80
C ASN A 54 -29.26 23.09 3.86
N SER A 55 -29.75 21.94 3.39
CA SER A 55 -30.93 21.84 2.54
C SER A 55 -32.02 21.02 3.23
N THR A 56 -33.10 21.68 3.63
CA THR A 56 -34.24 21.03 4.25
C THR A 56 -35.02 20.20 3.24
N PHE A 57 -35.85 19.31 3.77
CA PHE A 57 -36.78 18.52 2.98
C PHE A 57 -37.76 19.38 2.16
N ASN A 58 -37.93 19.05 0.88
CA ASN A 58 -38.97 19.60 0.01
C ASN A 58 -39.69 18.48 -0.76
N PHE A 59 -40.97 18.25 -0.43
CA PHE A 59 -41.77 17.19 -1.05
C PHE A 59 -41.83 17.30 -2.59
N SER A 60 -41.86 18.49 -3.18
CA SER A 60 -41.94 18.63 -4.66
C SER A 60 -40.70 18.14 -5.39
N ASP A 61 -39.54 18.25 -4.72
CA ASP A 61 -38.23 17.96 -5.30
C ASP A 61 -37.75 16.57 -4.91
N ASP A 62 -38.14 16.12 -3.71
CA ASP A 62 -37.70 14.88 -3.10
C ASP A 62 -38.65 13.70 -3.36
N TYR A 63 -39.92 13.94 -3.69
CA TYR A 63 -40.83 12.87 -4.10
C TYR A 63 -40.52 12.38 -5.51
N ASN A 64 -40.56 11.06 -5.71
CA ASN A 64 -40.31 10.47 -7.02
C ASN A 64 -41.42 10.82 -8.01
N ARG A 65 -41.03 11.48 -9.11
CA ARG A 65 -41.97 11.95 -10.15
C ARG A 65 -42.57 10.83 -11.00
N PHE A 66 -41.96 9.65 -11.00
CA PHE A 66 -42.40 8.45 -11.70
C PHE A 66 -43.15 7.48 -10.79
N ALA A 67 -43.36 7.81 -9.51
CA ALA A 67 -44.14 6.97 -8.61
C ALA A 67 -45.59 6.86 -9.08
N GLU A 68 -46.10 5.64 -9.20
CA GLU A 68 -47.50 5.41 -9.59
C GLU A 68 -48.45 5.91 -8.50
N ALA A 69 -49.35 6.83 -8.88
CA ALA A 69 -50.38 7.32 -8.00
C ALA A 69 -51.41 6.21 -7.72
N LYS A 70 -51.36 5.61 -6.52
CA LYS A 70 -52.38 4.66 -6.08
C LYS A 70 -53.67 5.40 -5.74
N ALA A 71 -54.77 5.07 -6.43
CA ALA A 71 -56.08 5.62 -6.13
C ALA A 71 -56.41 5.44 -4.62
N LYS A 72 -56.72 6.54 -3.94
CA LYS A 72 -57.06 6.64 -2.50
C LYS A 72 -55.90 6.58 -1.49
N ARG A 73 -54.63 6.70 -1.91
CA ARG A 73 -53.51 6.96 -0.97
C ARG A 73 -52.84 8.29 -1.30
N ALA A 74 -52.55 9.07 -0.27
CA ALA A 74 -51.77 10.28 -0.43
C ALA A 74 -50.35 9.91 -0.92
N PRO A 75 -49.77 10.67 -1.85
CA PRO A 75 -48.36 10.51 -2.24
C PRO A 75 -47.46 10.55 -1.01
N GLU A 76 -46.66 9.51 -0.83
CA GLU A 76 -45.73 9.37 0.28
C GLU A 76 -44.45 8.69 -0.17
N PHE A 77 -43.34 9.09 0.42
CA PHE A 77 -42.09 8.35 0.34
C PHE A 77 -41.72 7.78 1.71
N GLU A 78 -41.00 6.67 1.70
CA GLU A 78 -40.74 5.84 2.86
C GLU A 78 -39.26 5.46 2.89
N VAL A 79 -38.66 5.57 4.07
CA VAL A 79 -37.31 5.05 4.34
C VAL A 79 -37.43 4.13 5.55
N GLU A 80 -37.00 2.88 5.39
CA GLU A 80 -37.02 1.86 6.42
C GLU A 80 -35.62 1.24 6.53
N ILE A 81 -35.11 1.12 7.75
CA ILE A 81 -33.80 0.52 8.03
C ILE A 81 -33.91 -0.57 9.08
N ASP A 82 -33.09 -1.62 8.95
CA ASP A 82 -32.89 -2.60 10.02
C ASP A 82 -31.56 -2.32 10.71
N LEU A 83 -31.60 -2.07 12.01
CA LEU A 83 -30.44 -1.82 12.87
C LEU A 83 -30.16 -3.06 13.73
N GLU A 84 -28.98 -3.63 13.59
CA GLU A 84 -28.50 -4.68 14.49
C GLU A 84 -28.22 -4.09 15.87
N LEU A 85 -28.81 -4.67 16.91
CA LEU A 85 -28.60 -4.22 18.28
C LEU A 85 -27.31 -4.82 18.89
N PRO A 86 -26.64 -4.13 19.82
CA PRO A 86 -25.60 -4.75 20.64
C PRO A 86 -26.16 -5.96 21.42
N PRO A 87 -25.37 -7.02 21.67
CA PRO A 87 -25.86 -8.24 22.34
C PRO A 87 -26.61 -8.01 23.66
N THR A 88 -26.19 -6.99 24.42
CA THR A 88 -26.81 -6.60 25.70
C THR A 88 -28.26 -6.11 25.57
N TYR A 89 -28.68 -5.64 24.39
CA TYR A 89 -30.03 -5.16 24.14
C TYR A 89 -30.95 -6.23 23.54
N ARG A 90 -30.41 -7.34 23.01
CA ARG A 90 -31.19 -8.28 22.16
C ARG A 90 -32.24 -9.09 22.91
N LYS A 91 -31.97 -9.42 24.17
CA LYS A 91 -32.80 -10.35 24.97
C LYS A 91 -34.29 -9.97 24.97
N ASN A 92 -34.58 -8.69 25.16
CA ASN A 92 -35.96 -8.20 25.30
C ASN A 92 -36.47 -7.43 24.08
N ASN A 93 -35.60 -7.04 23.15
CA ASN A 93 -35.95 -6.14 22.05
C ASN A 93 -35.87 -6.80 20.66
N GLY A 94 -35.45 -8.06 20.56
CA GLY A 94 -35.16 -8.71 19.28
C GLY A 94 -33.69 -8.55 18.87
N ASP A 95 -33.31 -9.23 17.79
CA ASP A 95 -31.95 -9.21 17.24
C ASP A 95 -31.69 -7.92 16.44
N LEU A 96 -32.72 -7.42 15.75
CA LEU A 96 -32.72 -6.19 14.96
C LEU A 96 -33.82 -5.23 15.45
N ILE A 97 -33.66 -3.94 15.17
CA ILE A 97 -34.73 -2.94 15.21
C ILE A 97 -35.05 -2.53 13.79
N ARG A 98 -36.30 -2.68 13.37
CA ARG A 98 -36.79 -2.08 12.12
C ARG A 98 -37.34 -0.71 12.44
N TRP A 99 -36.76 0.33 11.85
CA TRP A 99 -37.13 1.73 12.05
C TRP A 99 -37.57 2.31 10.72
N ARG A 100 -38.82 2.79 10.68
CA ARG A 100 -39.45 3.34 9.50
C ARG A 100 -39.78 4.81 9.71
N LYS A 101 -39.55 5.62 8.68
CA LYS A 101 -40.02 7.00 8.60
C LYS A 101 -40.75 7.21 7.27
N ARG A 102 -41.82 7.99 7.33
CA ARG A 102 -42.70 8.31 6.19
C ARG A 102 -42.94 9.80 6.11
N TRP A 103 -42.93 10.32 4.90
CA TRP A 103 -43.10 11.75 4.65
C TRP A 103 -44.14 11.97 3.56
N ARG A 104 -44.91 13.04 3.74
CA ARG A 104 -45.92 13.53 2.81
C ARG A 104 -45.73 15.02 2.59
N ALA A 105 -46.62 15.63 1.82
CA ALA A 105 -46.56 17.06 1.51
C ALA A 105 -46.59 17.97 2.75
N ASP A 106 -47.18 17.52 3.85
CA ASP A 106 -47.23 18.19 5.16
C ASP A 106 -46.02 17.89 6.07
N GLY A 107 -45.10 17.03 5.63
CA GLY A 107 -43.86 16.69 6.33
C GLY A 107 -43.80 15.26 6.88
N LEU A 108 -42.96 15.05 7.89
CA LEU A 108 -42.74 13.76 8.55
C LEU A 108 -44.01 13.33 9.30
N GLN A 109 -44.46 12.09 9.07
CA GLN A 109 -45.72 11.57 9.60
C GLN A 109 -45.57 10.98 11.01
N ALA A 110 -44.46 10.30 11.28
CA ALA A 110 -44.15 9.70 12.57
C ALA A 110 -42.63 9.62 12.74
N GLU A 111 -42.13 10.10 13.87
CA GLU A 111 -40.69 10.08 14.19
C GLU A 111 -40.26 8.75 14.85
N ASP A 112 -41.13 8.19 15.69
CA ASP A 112 -40.87 7.04 16.56
C ASP A 112 -41.48 5.71 16.05
N GLU A 113 -41.61 5.53 14.74
CA GLU A 113 -42.17 4.30 14.17
C GLU A 113 -41.11 3.19 14.03
N TYR A 114 -40.86 2.45 15.12
CA TYR A 114 -39.90 1.34 15.14
C TYR A 114 -40.36 0.14 15.99
N TRP A 115 -39.91 -1.07 15.65
CA TRP A 115 -40.21 -2.31 16.39
C TRP A 115 -39.05 -3.32 16.34
N GLY A 116 -39.06 -4.26 17.28
CA GLY A 116 -38.07 -5.32 17.38
C GLY A 116 -38.32 -6.44 16.38
N ILE A 117 -37.26 -7.06 15.88
CA ILE A 117 -37.32 -8.26 15.03
C ILE A 117 -36.42 -9.33 15.62
N ARG A 118 -36.98 -10.50 15.88
CA ARG A 118 -36.25 -11.71 16.27
C ARG A 118 -36.11 -12.65 15.09
N LEU A 119 -34.90 -13.15 14.87
CA LEU A 119 -34.58 -14.07 13.79
C LEU A 119 -34.66 -15.51 14.30
N GLU A 120 -35.77 -16.18 14.02
CA GLU A 120 -35.97 -17.57 14.41
C GLU A 120 -35.58 -18.52 13.27
N LYS A 121 -34.73 -19.51 13.56
CA LYS A 121 -34.29 -20.48 12.54
C LYS A 121 -35.50 -21.23 11.98
N ARG A 122 -35.60 -21.31 10.65
CA ARG A 122 -36.71 -22.02 9.99
C ARG A 122 -36.71 -23.51 10.36
N LYS A 123 -37.90 -24.06 10.64
CA LYS A 123 -38.07 -25.51 10.91
C LYS A 123 -37.81 -26.39 9.68
N ARG A 124 -37.93 -25.83 8.46
CA ARG A 124 -37.62 -26.49 7.16
C ARG A 124 -37.02 -25.46 6.20
N GLY A 125 -35.94 -25.83 5.50
CA GLY A 125 -35.20 -24.98 4.56
C GLY A 125 -34.06 -24.17 5.20
N ASN A 126 -33.23 -23.55 4.38
CA ASN A 126 -32.21 -22.60 4.84
C ASN A 126 -32.85 -21.22 5.11
N GLY A 127 -32.38 -20.54 6.16
CA GLY A 127 -32.77 -19.16 6.50
C GLY A 127 -33.51 -19.00 7.84
N PHE A 128 -33.96 -17.76 8.09
CA PHE A 128 -34.63 -17.33 9.32
C PHE A 128 -36.05 -16.81 9.01
N ASN A 129 -36.92 -16.88 10.01
CA ASN A 129 -38.20 -16.20 10.06
C ASN A 129 -38.05 -14.94 10.92
N GLU A 130 -38.62 -13.84 10.44
CA GLU A 130 -38.72 -12.60 11.21
C GLU A 130 -39.97 -12.65 12.09
N VAL A 131 -39.77 -12.55 13.41
CA VAL A 131 -40.86 -12.45 14.38
C VAL A 131 -40.82 -11.06 14.99
N VAL A 132 -41.94 -10.33 14.90
CA VAL A 132 -42.07 -8.99 15.49
C VAL A 132 -42.07 -9.10 17.01
N VAL A 133 -41.29 -8.22 17.65
CA VAL A 133 -41.17 -8.10 19.10
C VAL A 133 -41.53 -6.67 19.49
N ASP A 134 -42.54 -6.52 20.32
CA ASP A 134 -42.89 -5.21 20.88
C ASP A 134 -41.82 -4.72 21.84
N ILE A 135 -41.49 -3.44 21.75
CA ILE A 135 -40.47 -2.81 22.59
C ILE A 135 -41.16 -2.25 23.83
N ASP A 136 -40.75 -2.74 25.00
CA ASP A 136 -41.22 -2.22 26.30
C ASP A 136 -40.86 -0.73 26.42
N GLY A 137 -41.78 0.10 26.94
CA GLY A 137 -41.55 1.51 27.20
C GLY A 137 -40.43 1.78 28.22
N ARG A 138 -40.01 0.77 29.00
CA ARG A 138 -38.82 0.84 29.87
C ARG A 138 -37.50 0.52 29.15
N SER A 139 -37.55 0.14 27.88
CA SER A 139 -36.38 -0.21 27.10
C SER A 139 -35.47 0.99 26.90
N ARG A 140 -34.15 0.74 26.85
CA ARG A 140 -33.14 1.77 26.54
C ARG A 140 -32.92 1.95 25.04
N VAL A 141 -33.68 1.26 24.20
CA VAL A 141 -33.61 1.40 22.73
C VAL A 141 -33.87 2.84 22.26
N PRO A 142 -34.88 3.59 22.73
CA PRO A 142 -35.08 4.97 22.30
C PRO A 142 -33.84 5.85 22.56
N SER A 143 -33.23 5.70 23.75
CA SER A 143 -31.98 6.40 24.11
C SER A 143 -30.74 5.92 23.36
N LEU A 144 -30.80 4.76 22.72
CA LEU A 144 -29.74 4.23 21.86
C LEU A 144 -29.89 4.80 20.44
N LEU A 145 -31.11 4.82 19.91
CA LEU A 145 -31.44 5.36 18.59
C LEU A 145 -31.14 6.87 18.50
N SER A 146 -31.49 7.64 19.54
CA SER A 146 -31.23 9.09 19.58
C SER A 146 -29.74 9.46 19.67
N ARG A 147 -28.85 8.49 19.91
CA ARG A 147 -27.39 8.68 19.98
C ARG A 147 -26.66 8.25 18.71
N ILE A 148 -27.38 7.84 17.67
CA ILE A 148 -26.81 7.58 16.36
C ILE A 148 -26.48 8.94 15.72
N GLN A 149 -25.21 9.15 15.44
CA GLN A 149 -24.71 10.31 14.71
C GLN A 149 -24.40 9.88 13.27
N PHE A 150 -25.24 10.33 12.35
CA PHE A 150 -25.07 10.09 10.92
C PHE A 150 -24.35 11.27 10.28
N GLU A 151 -23.18 11.00 9.71
CA GLU A 151 -22.35 12.00 9.02
C GLU A 151 -22.49 11.86 7.51
N TYR A 152 -23.02 12.87 6.84
CA TYR A 152 -23.04 12.90 5.38
C TYR A 152 -21.91 13.78 4.82
N VAL A 153 -21.00 13.17 4.07
CA VAL A 153 -19.90 13.83 3.37
C VAL A 153 -20.27 13.93 1.88
N PRO A 154 -20.61 15.13 1.36
CA PRO A 154 -21.01 15.31 -0.03
C PRO A 154 -19.84 15.16 -1.00
N ALA A 155 -20.15 14.93 -2.29
CA ALA A 155 -19.16 14.84 -3.35
C ALA A 155 -18.37 16.15 -3.54
N VAL A 156 -19.09 17.28 -3.47
CA VAL A 156 -18.50 18.62 -3.48
C VAL A 156 -18.33 19.10 -2.04
N ARG A 157 -17.07 19.22 -1.62
CA ARG A 157 -16.70 19.59 -0.24
C ARG A 157 -16.44 21.10 -0.18
N SER A 158 -17.50 21.87 0.06
CA SER A 158 -17.43 23.33 0.12
C SER A 158 -16.58 23.81 1.31
N ALA A 159 -16.14 25.07 1.26
CA ALA A 159 -15.47 25.69 2.41
C ALA A 159 -16.35 25.69 3.67
N ASP A 160 -17.67 25.88 3.50
CA ASP A 160 -18.66 25.84 4.58
C ASP A 160 -18.70 24.48 5.29
N PHE A 161 -18.60 23.38 4.53
CA PHE A 161 -18.51 22.04 5.10
C PHE A 161 -17.27 21.89 6.00
N PHE A 162 -16.10 22.37 5.56
CA PHE A 162 -14.87 22.32 6.36
C PHE A 162 -14.93 23.23 7.60
N GLN A 163 -15.55 24.40 7.49
CA GLN A 163 -15.78 25.29 8.64
C GLN A 163 -16.68 24.61 9.68
N THR A 164 -17.73 23.94 9.24
CA THR A 164 -18.63 23.16 10.10
C THR A 164 -17.88 22.03 10.81
N LEU A 165 -17.08 21.27 10.06
CA LEU A 165 -16.27 20.18 10.60
C LEU A 165 -15.26 20.68 11.64
N ARG A 166 -14.59 21.81 11.38
CA ARG A 166 -13.68 22.49 12.32
C ARG A 166 -14.39 22.94 13.60
N GLY A 167 -15.56 23.55 13.48
CA GLY A 167 -16.38 23.92 14.63
C GLY A 167 -16.68 22.72 15.54
N ARG A 168 -16.96 21.55 14.94
CA ARG A 168 -17.23 20.32 15.71
C ARG A 168 -16.01 19.75 16.41
N ILE A 169 -14.83 19.81 15.81
CA ILE A 169 -13.58 19.44 16.50
C ILE A 169 -13.46 20.26 17.79
N PHE A 170 -13.65 21.58 17.69
CA PHE A 170 -13.59 22.44 18.86
C PHE A 170 -14.67 22.08 19.88
N GLN A 171 -15.92 21.88 19.47
CA GLN A 171 -16.99 21.50 20.39
C GLN A 171 -16.64 20.23 21.18
N VAL A 172 -16.08 19.22 20.52
CA VAL A 172 -15.68 17.97 21.17
C VAL A 172 -14.50 18.18 22.12
N ILE A 173 -13.51 18.99 21.75
CA ILE A 173 -12.41 19.36 22.64
C ILE A 173 -12.92 20.17 23.84
N ALA A 174 -13.83 21.12 23.61
CA ALA A 174 -14.43 21.95 24.63
C ALA A 174 -15.24 21.12 25.63
N ASN A 175 -15.99 20.14 25.15
CA ASN A 175 -16.71 19.21 26.01
C ASN A 175 -15.75 18.30 26.81
N ALA A 176 -14.65 17.84 26.20
CA ALA A 176 -13.67 17.00 26.86
C ALA A 176 -12.78 17.77 27.86
N SER A 177 -12.60 19.07 27.68
CA SER A 177 -11.68 19.93 28.45
C SER A 177 -12.33 21.26 28.81
N GLU A 178 -13.53 21.21 29.36
CA GLU A 178 -14.36 22.38 29.67
C GLU A 178 -13.61 23.39 30.55
N GLN A 179 -12.90 22.90 31.56
CA GLN A 179 -12.16 23.75 32.51
C GLN A 179 -10.98 24.48 31.84
N ALA A 180 -10.26 23.82 30.93
CA ALA A 180 -9.13 24.43 30.23
C ALA A 180 -9.59 25.52 29.24
N VAL A 181 -10.71 25.27 28.56
CA VAL A 181 -11.31 26.24 27.63
C VAL A 181 -11.90 27.43 28.38
N ARG A 182 -12.60 27.21 29.50
CA ARG A 182 -13.10 28.30 30.37
C ARG A 182 -11.95 29.16 30.90
N GLN A 183 -10.86 28.56 31.36
CA GLN A 183 -9.70 29.31 31.85
C GLN A 183 -9.04 30.15 30.75
N SER A 184 -8.88 29.58 29.56
CA SER A 184 -8.29 30.30 28.40
C SER A 184 -9.19 31.43 27.91
N SER A 185 -10.51 31.24 27.95
CA SER A 185 -11.49 32.27 27.60
C SER A 185 -11.42 33.46 28.56
N GLY A 186 -11.33 33.19 29.87
CA GLY A 186 -11.17 34.24 30.88
C GLY A 186 -9.86 35.03 30.71
N GLN A 187 -8.77 34.36 30.35
CA GLN A 187 -7.50 35.05 30.04
C GLN A 187 -7.60 35.94 28.79
N LEU A 188 -8.34 35.49 27.76
CA LEU A 188 -8.58 36.29 26.54
C LEU A 188 -9.47 37.51 26.84
N GLU A 189 -10.54 37.33 27.63
CA GLU A 189 -11.41 38.41 28.10
C GLU A 189 -10.62 39.49 28.83
N GLU A 190 -9.76 39.09 29.76
CA GLU A 190 -8.92 40.01 30.55
C GLU A 190 -7.96 40.79 29.65
N ALA A 191 -7.31 40.11 28.69
CA ALA A 191 -6.41 40.75 27.74
C ALA A 191 -7.12 41.78 26.84
N ILE A 192 -8.31 41.47 26.33
CA ILE A 192 -9.11 42.38 25.48
C ILE A 192 -9.65 43.54 26.33
N SER A 193 -10.17 43.25 27.52
CA SER A 193 -10.70 44.28 28.43
C SER A 193 -9.63 45.29 28.81
N ASN A 194 -8.39 44.85 29.03
CA ASN A 194 -7.27 45.74 29.30
C ASN A 194 -6.95 46.64 28.09
N ALA A 195 -6.95 46.06 26.88
CA ALA A 195 -6.66 46.79 25.65
C ALA A 195 -7.73 47.84 25.27
N VAL A 196 -9.00 47.57 25.59
CA VAL A 196 -10.16 48.44 25.23
C VAL A 196 -10.63 49.28 26.44
N SER A 197 -9.93 49.20 27.58
CA SER A 197 -10.32 49.86 28.83
C SER A 197 -10.61 51.36 28.70
N GLY A 198 -9.82 52.09 27.91
CA GLY A 198 -10.06 53.53 27.68
C GLY A 198 -11.38 53.81 26.95
N LEU A 199 -11.73 52.99 25.95
CA LEU A 199 -12.99 53.13 25.21
C LEU A 199 -14.20 52.73 26.06
N LEU A 200 -14.05 51.72 26.95
CA LEU A 200 -15.10 51.38 27.91
C LEU A 200 -15.35 52.51 28.92
N GLN A 201 -14.29 53.18 29.38
CA GLN A 201 -14.42 54.35 30.26
C GLN A 201 -15.12 55.52 29.58
N ASP A 202 -14.82 55.77 28.30
CA ASP A 202 -15.49 56.83 27.52
C ASP A 202 -16.98 56.52 27.31
N ILE A 203 -17.33 55.26 27.06
CA ILE A 203 -18.73 54.81 26.92
C ILE A 203 -19.48 54.91 28.25
N ASP A 204 -18.85 54.48 29.36
CA ASP A 204 -19.45 54.55 30.70
C ASP A 204 -19.76 56.00 31.10
N ALA A 205 -18.88 56.94 30.73
CA ALA A 205 -19.08 58.36 30.99
C ALA A 205 -20.25 58.94 30.18
N GLU A 206 -20.45 58.49 28.94
CA GLU A 206 -21.51 59.00 28.05
C GLU A 206 -22.87 58.35 28.32
N LEU A 207 -22.90 57.04 28.60
CA LEU A 207 -24.13 56.27 28.84
C LEU A 207 -24.55 56.24 30.32
N ASN A 208 -23.66 56.65 31.23
CA ASN A 208 -23.87 56.65 32.68
C ASN A 208 -24.28 55.27 33.22
N ASP A 209 -23.79 54.21 32.57
CA ASP A 209 -24.04 52.81 32.90
C ASP A 209 -22.72 52.03 32.78
N ALA A 210 -22.57 50.97 33.59
CA ALA A 210 -21.33 50.20 33.65
C ALA A 210 -21.24 49.19 32.52
N SER A 211 -20.51 49.53 31.48
CA SER A 211 -20.30 48.69 30.30
C SER A 211 -19.21 47.65 30.58
N ARG A 212 -19.56 46.37 30.42
CA ARG A 212 -18.59 45.28 30.44
C ARG A 212 -18.59 44.55 29.12
N LEU A 213 -17.38 44.26 28.65
CA LEU A 213 -17.18 43.35 27.55
C LEU A 213 -17.21 41.92 28.10
N SER A 214 -18.10 41.08 27.59
CA SER A 214 -18.10 39.65 27.84
C SER A 214 -17.88 38.92 26.52
N LEU A 215 -17.06 37.87 26.53
CA LEU A 215 -17.03 36.95 25.40
C LEU A 215 -18.28 36.05 25.44
N PRO A 216 -18.74 35.58 24.29
CA PRO A 216 -19.77 34.55 24.25
C PRO A 216 -19.29 33.29 24.97
N ASN A 217 -20.20 32.63 25.72
CA ASN A 217 -19.92 31.34 26.36
C ASN A 217 -19.60 30.23 25.33
N ASP A 218 -19.98 30.42 24.07
CA ASP A 218 -19.64 29.54 22.95
C ASP A 218 -18.64 30.23 22.01
N LEU A 219 -17.39 29.79 22.05
CA LEU A 219 -16.34 30.28 21.17
C LEU A 219 -16.31 29.59 19.81
N THR A 220 -17.17 28.61 19.54
CA THR A 220 -17.23 27.89 18.26
C THR A 220 -17.17 28.81 17.03
N PRO A 221 -17.86 29.98 17.00
CA PRO A 221 -17.75 30.92 15.87
C PRO A 221 -16.33 31.45 15.61
N LEU A 222 -15.54 31.69 16.67
CA LEU A 222 -14.13 32.10 16.52
C LEU A 222 -13.27 30.95 15.98
N PHE A 223 -13.53 29.72 16.42
CA PHE A 223 -12.75 28.54 16.01
C PHE A 223 -13.11 28.03 14.61
N ARG A 224 -14.30 28.35 14.08
CA ARG A 224 -14.60 28.18 12.64
C ARG A 224 -13.63 28.94 11.73
N SER A 225 -12.93 29.96 12.26
CA SER A 225 -11.91 30.73 11.55
C SER A 225 -10.46 30.22 11.72
N LEU A 226 -10.19 29.32 12.68
CA LEU A 226 -8.84 28.78 12.97
C LEU A 226 -8.36 27.70 11.99
N ASP A 227 -7.36 28.02 11.18
CA ASP A 227 -6.88 27.18 10.10
C ASP A 227 -5.92 26.07 10.57
N PHE A 228 -5.98 24.92 9.92
CA PHE A 228 -5.01 23.85 10.15
C PHE A 228 -3.82 24.06 9.22
N LEU A 229 -2.66 24.32 9.80
CA LEU A 229 -1.42 24.53 9.05
C LEU A 229 -0.69 23.19 8.91
N ALA A 230 -0.42 22.77 7.67
CA ALA A 230 0.27 21.51 7.39
C ALA A 230 1.59 21.72 6.64
N GLY A 231 2.63 20.97 7.01
CA GLY A 231 3.97 20.97 6.41
C GLY A 231 4.94 22.01 6.99
N GLU A 232 6.21 21.95 6.59
CA GLU A 232 7.29 22.82 7.12
C GLU A 232 7.04 24.33 6.95
N LYS A 233 6.20 24.71 5.98
CA LYS A 233 5.86 26.11 5.69
C LYS A 233 4.50 26.55 6.25
N SER A 234 3.87 25.73 7.08
CA SER A 234 2.59 26.07 7.73
C SER A 234 1.52 26.56 6.76
N ILE A 235 1.29 25.81 5.67
CA ILE A 235 0.29 26.20 4.65
C ILE A 235 -1.10 25.78 5.15
N SER A 236 -2.00 26.77 5.17
CA SER A 236 -3.45 26.66 5.33
C SER A 236 -4.06 25.46 4.60
N LEU A 237 -4.94 24.70 5.26
CA LEU A 237 -5.72 23.64 4.60
C LEU A 237 -6.68 24.23 3.58
N ASP A 238 -7.26 25.40 3.86
CA ASP A 238 -8.19 26.09 2.96
C ASP A 238 -7.51 26.46 1.63
N SER A 239 -6.21 26.73 1.66
CA SER A 239 -5.36 27.06 0.50
C SER A 239 -4.84 25.84 -0.28
N ARG A 240 -5.14 24.61 0.16
CA ARG A 240 -4.71 23.39 -0.53
C ARG A 240 -5.76 22.90 -1.53
N GLY A 241 -5.30 22.15 -2.53
CA GLY A 241 -6.19 21.52 -3.50
C GLY A 241 -7.14 20.50 -2.86
N ASP A 242 -8.30 20.30 -3.47
CA ASP A 242 -9.39 19.49 -2.93
C ASP A 242 -9.01 18.03 -2.69
N GLY A 243 -8.13 17.47 -3.51
CA GLY A 243 -7.61 16.12 -3.30
C GLY A 243 -6.77 15.97 -2.02
N ILE A 244 -6.15 17.05 -1.53
CA ILE A 244 -5.49 17.01 -0.22
C ILE A 244 -6.55 17.07 0.88
N LYS A 245 -7.52 17.99 0.76
CA LYS A 245 -8.59 18.20 1.75
C LYS A 245 -9.44 16.94 1.98
N ALA A 246 -9.81 16.23 0.91
CA ALA A 246 -10.60 15.00 0.98
C ALA A 246 -9.96 13.93 1.88
N ARG A 247 -8.62 13.82 1.88
CA ARG A 247 -7.89 12.82 2.68
C ARG A 247 -7.90 13.11 4.19
N TYR A 248 -8.14 14.36 4.59
CA TYR A 248 -8.21 14.71 6.02
C TYR A 248 -9.58 14.41 6.62
N ILE A 249 -10.65 14.33 5.82
CA ILE A 249 -12.02 14.16 6.34
C ILE A 249 -12.16 12.89 7.19
N PRO A 250 -11.74 11.69 6.75
CA PRO A 250 -11.88 10.49 7.57
C PRO A 250 -11.05 10.55 8.86
N LEU A 251 -9.88 11.20 8.83
CA LEU A 251 -9.04 11.38 10.01
C LEU A 251 -9.69 12.33 11.03
N ILE A 252 -10.28 13.41 10.55
CA ILE A 252 -11.00 14.37 11.40
C ILE A 252 -12.24 13.72 12.01
N LEU A 253 -13.03 12.99 11.22
CA LEU A 253 -14.21 12.29 11.71
C LEU A 253 -13.85 11.19 12.71
N LYS A 254 -12.74 10.46 12.48
CA LYS A 254 -12.17 9.52 13.45
C LYS A 254 -11.83 10.23 14.76
N PHE A 255 -11.10 11.33 14.70
CA PHE A 255 -10.75 12.12 15.89
C PHE A 255 -11.99 12.58 16.67
N ILE A 256 -12.99 13.13 15.97
CA ILE A 256 -14.28 13.55 16.57
C ILE A 256 -14.95 12.35 17.27
N ALA A 257 -14.98 11.19 16.61
CA ALA A 257 -15.62 10.01 17.14
C ALA A 257 -14.92 9.44 18.37
N GLU A 258 -13.58 9.34 18.34
CA GLU A 258 -12.77 8.86 19.47
C GLU A 258 -12.99 9.73 20.71
N ARG A 259 -12.86 11.05 20.55
CA ARG A 259 -13.03 12.01 21.65
C ARG A 259 -14.45 12.08 22.19
N SER A 260 -15.44 11.92 21.32
CA SER A 260 -16.84 11.85 21.74
C SER A 260 -17.15 10.59 22.56
N ARG A 261 -16.41 9.49 22.37
CA ARG A 261 -16.53 8.26 23.18
C ARG A 261 -15.79 8.35 24.52
N GLU A 262 -14.77 9.19 24.64
CA GLU A 262 -14.03 9.46 25.89
C GLU A 262 -14.84 10.28 26.91
N THR A 263 -15.85 11.02 26.45
CA THR A 263 -16.69 11.86 27.31
C THR A 263 -17.62 11.00 28.18
N ALA A 264 -17.84 11.39 29.44
CA ALA A 264 -18.64 10.63 30.40
C ALA A 264 -20.08 10.38 29.91
N GLY A 265 -20.47 9.11 29.74
CA GLY A 265 -21.82 8.73 29.29
C GLY A 265 -21.87 7.40 28.53
N ILE A 266 -23.01 7.12 27.90
CA ILE A 266 -23.13 6.02 26.94
C ILE A 266 -22.56 6.51 25.60
N ALA A 267 -21.57 5.79 25.10
CA ALA A 267 -20.86 6.12 23.86
C ALA A 267 -21.81 6.32 22.66
N PRO A 268 -21.65 7.41 21.88
CA PRO A 268 -22.40 7.61 20.65
C PRO A 268 -22.00 6.58 19.59
N THR A 269 -22.91 6.39 18.63
CA THR A 269 -22.71 5.48 17.49
C THR A 269 -22.53 6.30 16.23
N PHE A 270 -21.49 6.01 15.46
CA PHE A 270 -21.15 6.77 14.27
C PHE A 270 -21.45 5.98 13.01
N ILE A 271 -22.17 6.61 12.09
CA ILE A 271 -22.41 6.09 10.74
C ILE A 271 -21.97 7.18 9.77
N TRP A 272 -21.03 6.87 8.89
CA TRP A 272 -20.50 7.84 7.94
C TRP A 272 -20.89 7.47 6.52
N ALA A 273 -21.48 8.42 5.80
CA ALA A 273 -21.92 8.30 4.43
C ALA A 273 -21.06 9.19 3.53
N TYR A 274 -20.23 8.60 2.67
CA TYR A 274 -19.34 9.31 1.76
C TYR A 274 -19.84 9.26 0.33
N GLU A 275 -20.00 10.43 -0.28
CA GLU A 275 -20.26 10.54 -1.71
C GLU A 275 -18.96 10.82 -2.46
N GLU A 276 -18.64 9.94 -3.41
CA GLU A 276 -17.47 10.02 -4.31
C GLU A 276 -16.18 10.46 -3.57
N PRO A 277 -15.69 9.62 -2.63
CA PRO A 277 -14.46 9.90 -1.88
C PRO A 277 -13.22 10.05 -2.77
N GLU A 278 -13.24 9.48 -3.97
CA GLU A 278 -12.18 9.55 -4.99
C GLU A 278 -12.09 10.88 -5.73
N ASN A 279 -13.10 11.76 -5.63
CA ASN A 279 -13.13 12.98 -6.43
C ASN A 279 -11.89 13.83 -6.20
N ASN A 280 -11.26 14.26 -7.30
CA ASN A 280 -10.01 15.01 -7.31
C ASN A 280 -8.77 14.26 -6.74
N LEU A 281 -8.82 12.92 -6.66
CA LEU A 281 -7.68 12.08 -6.26
C LEU A 281 -7.04 11.34 -7.43
N GLU A 282 -5.71 11.31 -7.44
CA GLU A 282 -4.93 10.38 -8.25
C GLU A 282 -5.18 8.93 -7.78
N PHE A 283 -5.14 7.95 -8.69
CA PHE A 283 -5.40 6.53 -8.38
C PHE A 283 -4.62 6.00 -7.17
N ARG A 284 -3.32 6.29 -7.07
CA ARG A 284 -2.50 5.87 -5.92
C ARG A 284 -3.04 6.41 -4.59
N ARG A 285 -3.54 7.65 -4.59
CA ARG A 285 -4.10 8.29 -3.39
C ARG A 285 -5.50 7.78 -3.08
N ALA A 286 -6.29 7.50 -4.11
CA ALA A 286 -7.57 6.82 -3.96
C ALA A 286 -7.40 5.45 -3.30
N GLN A 287 -6.34 4.70 -3.66
CA GLN A 287 -6.01 3.41 -3.03
C GLN A 287 -5.64 3.58 -1.55
N SER A 288 -4.77 4.53 -1.24
CA SER A 288 -4.45 4.82 0.17
C SER A 288 -5.68 5.26 0.99
N LEU A 289 -6.67 5.88 0.35
CA LEU A 289 -7.92 6.28 0.98
C LEU A 289 -8.87 5.08 1.18
N ALA A 290 -8.96 4.19 0.18
CA ALA A 290 -9.68 2.92 0.27
C ALA A 290 -9.14 2.05 1.44
N ASP A 291 -7.82 1.89 1.53
CA ASP A 291 -7.17 1.18 2.65
C ASP A 291 -7.52 1.81 4.01
N ALA A 292 -7.63 3.14 4.06
CA ALA A 292 -8.00 3.85 5.27
C ALA A 292 -9.46 3.57 5.68
N PHE A 293 -10.40 3.53 4.72
CA PHE A 293 -11.78 3.15 5.01
C PHE A 293 -11.91 1.70 5.47
N TYR A 294 -11.13 0.80 4.88
CA TYR A 294 -11.11 -0.59 5.31
C TYR A 294 -10.66 -0.71 6.78
N LYS A 295 -9.56 -0.04 7.15
CA LYS A 295 -9.09 0.01 8.55
C LYS A 295 -10.10 0.66 9.49
N LEU A 296 -10.77 1.72 9.04
CA LEU A 296 -11.82 2.38 9.83
C LEU A 296 -13.01 1.46 10.11
N ALA A 297 -13.36 0.59 9.17
CA ALA A 297 -14.40 -0.42 9.35
C ALA A 297 -13.96 -1.52 10.33
N GLU A 298 -12.67 -1.92 10.32
CA GLU A 298 -12.12 -2.89 11.28
C GLU A 298 -12.12 -2.37 12.73
N ASP A 299 -11.90 -1.05 12.94
CA ASP A 299 -11.80 -0.44 14.27
C ASP A 299 -13.12 -0.44 15.08
N GLU A 300 -14.24 -0.89 14.51
CA GLU A 300 -15.60 -0.84 15.08
C GLU A 300 -16.01 0.56 15.65
N LEU A 301 -15.33 1.60 15.19
CA LEU A 301 -15.58 2.99 15.61
C LEU A 301 -16.81 3.55 14.90
N SER A 302 -16.96 3.22 13.63
CA SER A 302 -17.99 3.73 12.74
C SER A 302 -18.39 2.69 11.71
N GLN A 303 -19.65 2.70 11.30
CA GLN A 303 -20.06 2.06 10.07
C GLN A 303 -19.86 3.02 8.89
N VAL A 304 -19.38 2.54 7.76
CA VAL A 304 -19.13 3.37 6.58
C VAL A 304 -20.00 2.91 5.40
N LEU A 305 -20.71 3.86 4.81
CA LEU A 305 -21.41 3.70 3.54
C LEU A 305 -20.77 4.66 2.55
N LEU A 306 -20.46 4.19 1.35
CA LEU A 306 -19.87 5.07 0.33
C LEU A 306 -20.48 4.82 -1.04
N THR A 307 -20.52 5.86 -1.85
CA THR A 307 -20.89 5.79 -3.27
C THR A 307 -19.68 6.13 -4.12
N THR A 308 -19.47 5.41 -5.21
CA THR A 308 -18.24 5.52 -6.01
C THR A 308 -18.46 5.06 -7.45
N HIS A 309 -17.61 5.54 -8.34
CA HIS A 309 -17.42 5.03 -9.69
C HIS A 309 -16.04 4.36 -9.87
N SER A 310 -15.19 4.47 -8.86
CA SER A 310 -13.79 4.08 -8.95
C SER A 310 -13.59 2.59 -8.69
N PRO A 311 -12.78 1.91 -9.53
CA PRO A 311 -12.49 0.49 -9.34
C PRO A 311 -11.77 0.17 -8.04
N VAL A 312 -11.03 1.14 -7.54
CA VAL A 312 -10.26 1.02 -6.31
C VAL A 312 -11.16 0.77 -5.10
N PHE A 313 -12.35 1.37 -5.08
CA PHE A 313 -13.27 1.24 -3.94
C PHE A 313 -14.18 0.03 -4.08
N TYR A 314 -14.66 -0.30 -5.28
CA TYR A 314 -15.48 -1.49 -5.42
C TYR A 314 -14.67 -2.76 -5.21
N ASN A 315 -13.42 -2.87 -5.68
CA ASN A 315 -12.62 -4.08 -5.53
C ASN A 315 -12.33 -4.45 -4.06
N MET A 316 -12.51 -3.53 -3.10
CA MET A 316 -12.34 -3.80 -1.67
C MET A 316 -13.16 -4.99 -1.15
N HIS A 317 -14.33 -5.29 -1.75
CA HIS A 317 -15.12 -6.46 -1.36
C HIS A 317 -14.44 -7.79 -1.72
N LYS A 318 -13.53 -7.81 -2.70
CA LYS A 318 -12.77 -9.00 -3.11
C LYS A 318 -11.63 -9.28 -2.12
N ASP A 319 -11.00 -8.21 -1.60
CA ASP A 319 -9.88 -8.29 -0.65
C ASP A 319 -10.32 -8.74 0.76
N ASP A 320 -11.63 -8.74 1.01
CA ASP A 320 -12.23 -9.09 2.30
C ASP A 320 -12.01 -10.57 2.69
N ASN A 321 -11.49 -11.42 1.81
CA ASN A 321 -11.14 -12.83 2.08
C ASN A 321 -12.26 -13.64 2.79
N GLY A 322 -13.53 -13.26 2.56
CA GLY A 322 -14.69 -13.89 3.19
C GLY A 322 -14.97 -13.48 4.65
N ARG A 323 -14.37 -12.41 5.17
CA ARG A 323 -14.66 -11.90 6.53
C ARG A 323 -16.05 -11.24 6.64
N GLY A 324 -16.64 -10.84 5.52
CA GLY A 324 -17.96 -10.21 5.48
C GLY A 324 -17.97 -8.78 6.02
N LEU A 325 -16.80 -8.12 6.08
CA LEU A 325 -16.65 -6.74 6.53
C LEU A 325 -17.14 -5.76 5.46
N CYS A 326 -16.90 -6.09 4.18
CA CYS A 326 -17.17 -5.22 3.05
C CYS A 326 -18.17 -5.86 2.08
N SER A 327 -19.23 -5.11 1.74
CA SER A 327 -20.16 -5.48 0.68
C SER A 327 -20.18 -4.42 -0.41
N ALA A 328 -20.36 -4.85 -1.66
CA ALA A 328 -20.51 -3.96 -2.80
C ALA A 328 -21.86 -4.21 -3.50
N TYR A 329 -22.55 -3.14 -3.87
CA TYR A 329 -23.83 -3.16 -4.57
C TYR A 329 -23.75 -2.34 -5.85
N HIS A 330 -24.30 -2.88 -6.93
CA HIS A 330 -24.45 -2.18 -8.19
C HIS A 330 -25.88 -1.65 -8.33
N LEU A 331 -26.03 -0.35 -8.55
CA LEU A 331 -27.29 0.30 -8.83
C LEU A 331 -27.46 0.54 -10.32
N THR A 332 -28.57 0.05 -10.86
CA THR A 332 -28.94 0.25 -12.27
C THR A 332 -30.34 0.86 -12.37
N LYS A 333 -30.58 1.62 -13.44
CA LYS A 333 -31.95 2.03 -13.81
C LYS A 333 -32.59 0.90 -14.61
N ASP A 334 -33.69 0.36 -14.12
CA ASP A 334 -34.49 -0.60 -14.88
C ASP A 334 -35.35 0.15 -15.93
N GLY A 335 -35.25 -0.29 -17.18
CA GLY A 335 -35.92 0.30 -18.33
C GLY A 335 -37.43 0.02 -18.40
N ALA A 336 -37.94 -0.97 -17.65
CA ALA A 336 -39.36 -1.33 -17.70
C ALA A 336 -40.26 -0.33 -16.95
N ASN A 337 -39.81 0.17 -15.79
CA ASN A 337 -40.57 1.09 -14.92
C ASN A 337 -39.83 2.40 -14.61
N GLY A 338 -38.59 2.58 -15.08
CA GLY A 338 -37.77 3.77 -14.79
C GLY A 338 -37.25 3.86 -13.35
N GLY A 339 -37.31 2.77 -12.58
CA GLY A 339 -36.89 2.70 -11.18
C GLY A 339 -35.42 2.32 -10.99
N THR A 340 -34.88 2.58 -9.79
CA THR A 340 -33.55 2.13 -9.37
C THR A 340 -33.61 0.74 -8.73
N GLU A 341 -32.87 -0.24 -9.27
CA GLU A 341 -32.66 -1.56 -8.65
C GLU A 341 -31.24 -1.69 -8.08
N ALA A 342 -31.10 -2.36 -6.93
CA ALA A 342 -29.81 -2.80 -6.38
C ALA A 342 -29.58 -4.28 -6.66
N ARG A 343 -28.35 -4.63 -7.05
CA ARG A 343 -27.87 -6.02 -7.16
C ARG A 343 -26.55 -6.18 -6.42
N SER A 344 -26.37 -7.29 -5.71
CA SER A 344 -25.11 -7.59 -5.03
C SER A 344 -23.99 -7.78 -6.07
N ALA A 345 -22.80 -7.23 -5.79
CA ALA A 345 -21.68 -7.35 -6.71
C ALA A 345 -21.21 -8.80 -6.93
N ALA A 346 -21.36 -9.65 -5.91
CA ALA A 346 -21.05 -11.08 -6.01
C ALA A 346 -21.98 -11.82 -6.97
N GLU A 347 -23.24 -11.39 -7.08
CA GLU A 347 -24.25 -11.97 -7.98
C GLU A 347 -24.12 -11.43 -9.41
N ALA A 348 -23.51 -10.25 -9.59
CA ALA A 348 -23.33 -9.57 -10.87
C ALA A 348 -21.94 -9.82 -11.50
N SER A 349 -21.27 -10.92 -11.12
CA SER A 349 -19.85 -11.22 -11.40
C SER A 349 -19.41 -11.27 -12.87
N VAL A 350 -20.32 -11.10 -13.83
CA VAL A 350 -20.01 -10.97 -15.27
C VAL A 350 -20.51 -9.64 -15.86
N SER A 351 -21.59 -9.03 -15.31
CA SER A 351 -22.22 -7.84 -15.90
C SER A 351 -21.78 -6.50 -15.30
N LEU A 352 -21.15 -6.53 -14.13
CA LEU A 352 -20.63 -5.34 -13.43
C LEU A 352 -19.52 -4.65 -14.23
N ASP A 353 -18.66 -5.46 -14.82
CA ASP A 353 -17.61 -4.99 -15.69
C ASP A 353 -18.24 -4.48 -17.02
N GLU A 354 -19.07 -5.28 -17.69
CA GLU A 354 -19.69 -4.87 -18.97
C GLU A 354 -20.52 -3.58 -18.89
N SER A 355 -21.19 -3.31 -17.76
CA SER A 355 -22.00 -2.09 -17.56
C SER A 355 -21.19 -0.82 -17.30
N MET A 356 -19.97 -0.94 -16.77
CA MET A 356 -19.06 0.20 -16.50
C MET A 356 -18.25 0.63 -17.74
N GLY A 357 -18.55 0.05 -18.91
CA GLY A 357 -17.93 0.41 -20.19
C GLY A 357 -16.42 0.15 -20.23
N ALA A 358 -15.62 1.19 -20.53
CA ALA A 358 -14.17 1.05 -20.69
C ALA A 358 -13.44 0.65 -19.39
N MET A 359 -14.01 0.95 -18.22
CA MET A 359 -13.35 0.69 -16.93
C MET A 359 -13.22 -0.80 -16.63
N ALA A 360 -14.10 -1.65 -17.14
CA ALA A 360 -13.98 -3.10 -17.03
C ALA A 360 -12.78 -3.69 -17.74
N ILE A 361 -12.41 -3.12 -18.87
CA ILE A 361 -11.25 -3.55 -19.62
C ILE A 361 -9.99 -3.09 -18.87
N ILE A 362 -10.02 -1.89 -18.30
CA ILE A 362 -8.84 -1.25 -17.71
C ILE A 362 -8.60 -1.71 -16.26
N ALA A 363 -9.64 -2.00 -15.47
CA ALA A 363 -9.52 -2.32 -14.04
C ALA A 363 -8.60 -3.53 -13.75
N PRO A 364 -8.70 -4.69 -14.46
CA PRO A 364 -7.79 -5.81 -14.24
C PRO A 364 -6.33 -5.45 -14.53
N HIS A 365 -6.09 -4.60 -15.53
CA HIS A 365 -4.73 -4.15 -15.87
C HIS A 365 -4.17 -3.18 -14.82
N ILE A 366 -5.01 -2.29 -14.26
CA ILE A 366 -4.62 -1.42 -13.15
C ILE A 366 -4.24 -2.26 -11.93
N GLU A 367 -5.07 -3.25 -11.60
CA GLU A 367 -4.84 -4.16 -10.47
C GLU A 367 -3.53 -4.96 -10.63
N ALA A 368 -3.31 -5.55 -11.81
CA ALA A 368 -2.07 -6.27 -12.11
C ALA A 368 -0.83 -5.37 -12.02
N ALA A 369 -0.91 -4.15 -12.55
CA ALA A 369 0.19 -3.18 -12.48
C ALA A 369 0.47 -2.73 -11.04
N GLN A 370 -0.57 -2.58 -10.21
CA GLN A 370 -0.43 -2.22 -8.80
C GLN A 370 0.25 -3.35 -8.00
N SER A 371 -0.17 -4.59 -8.21
CA SER A 371 0.43 -5.75 -7.55
C SER A 371 1.91 -5.89 -7.90
N ALA A 372 2.25 -5.76 -9.18
CA ALA A 372 3.65 -5.79 -9.63
C ALA A 372 4.50 -4.66 -9.00
N LEU A 373 3.93 -3.46 -8.87
CA LEU A 373 4.61 -2.33 -8.23
C LEU A 373 4.83 -2.57 -6.73
N ALA A 374 3.85 -3.15 -6.03
CA ALA A 374 3.94 -3.47 -4.61
C ALA A 374 4.99 -4.54 -4.33
N GLU A 375 5.02 -5.61 -5.14
CA GLU A 375 6.05 -6.66 -5.07
C GLU A 375 7.46 -6.09 -5.29
N ALA A 376 7.63 -5.26 -6.32
CA ALA A 376 8.91 -4.61 -6.59
C ALA A 376 9.38 -3.72 -5.43
N ALA A 377 8.46 -3.00 -4.77
CA ALA A 377 8.77 -2.17 -3.62
C ALA A 377 9.19 -2.99 -2.38
N LEU A 378 8.52 -4.11 -2.13
CA LEU A 378 8.88 -5.05 -1.06
C LEU A 378 10.26 -5.67 -1.28
N GLN A 379 10.54 -6.12 -2.50
CA GLN A 379 11.87 -6.62 -2.87
C GLN A 379 12.94 -5.56 -2.67
N ALA A 380 12.70 -4.32 -3.12
CA ALA A 380 13.64 -3.21 -2.92
C ALA A 380 13.90 -2.89 -1.44
N ALA A 381 12.89 -3.00 -0.58
CA ALA A 381 13.04 -2.78 0.86
C ALA A 381 13.85 -3.90 1.55
N ASP A 382 13.58 -5.17 1.23
CA ASP A 382 14.33 -6.32 1.75
C ASP A 382 15.82 -6.26 1.32
N LEU A 383 16.09 -5.94 0.06
CA LEU A 383 17.48 -5.79 -0.40
C LEU A 383 18.20 -4.59 0.25
N ARG A 384 17.50 -3.48 0.52
CA ARG A 384 18.07 -2.34 1.27
C ARG A 384 18.49 -2.73 2.68
N ALA A 385 17.63 -3.43 3.41
CA ALA A 385 17.91 -3.88 4.77
C ALA A 385 19.13 -4.81 4.82
N LYS A 386 19.24 -5.73 3.84
CA LYS A 386 20.41 -6.61 3.70
C LYS A 386 21.69 -5.79 3.48
N LEU A 387 21.69 -4.82 2.56
CA LEU A 387 22.88 -4.00 2.27
C LEU A 387 23.37 -3.18 3.47
N GLU A 388 22.47 -2.63 4.28
CA GLU A 388 22.83 -1.89 5.50
C GLU A 388 23.51 -2.78 6.54
N GLN A 389 23.11 -4.05 6.63
CA GLN A 389 23.73 -5.03 7.52
C GLN A 389 25.15 -5.39 7.08
N PHE A 390 25.42 -5.48 5.77
CA PHE A 390 26.70 -5.95 5.24
C PHE A 390 27.80 -4.88 5.23
N ASN A 391 27.51 -3.59 5.08
CA ASN A 391 28.55 -2.54 4.98
C ASN A 391 28.18 -1.27 5.77
N GLN A 392 28.33 -1.35 7.10
CA GLN A 392 28.05 -0.27 8.03
C GLN A 392 28.98 0.94 7.87
N ALA A 393 30.23 0.72 7.46
CA ALA A 393 31.22 1.77 7.25
C ALA A 393 31.09 2.48 5.89
N ASN A 394 30.18 2.03 5.02
CA ASN A 394 29.95 2.54 3.67
C ASN A 394 31.25 2.63 2.86
N LEU A 395 32.05 1.57 2.87
CA LEU A 395 33.27 1.45 2.04
C LEU A 395 32.93 1.05 0.59
N PRO A 396 33.75 1.41 -0.42
CA PRO A 396 33.69 0.77 -1.74
C PRO A 396 33.64 -0.75 -1.61
N THR A 397 32.76 -1.41 -2.36
CA THR A 397 32.44 -2.83 -2.13
C THR A 397 32.71 -3.71 -3.34
N LEU A 398 33.37 -4.84 -3.10
CA LEU A 398 33.55 -5.93 -4.05
C LEU A 398 32.56 -7.07 -3.75
N PHE A 399 31.73 -7.43 -4.74
CA PHE A 399 30.87 -8.61 -4.72
C PHE A 399 31.48 -9.73 -5.56
N VAL A 400 31.45 -10.95 -5.03
CA VAL A 400 31.97 -12.15 -5.68
C VAL A 400 30.90 -13.26 -5.68
N GLU A 401 31.00 -14.20 -6.60
CA GLU A 401 29.99 -15.25 -6.79
C GLU A 401 29.93 -16.26 -5.64
N GLY A 402 31.09 -16.74 -5.20
CA GLY A 402 31.20 -17.88 -4.30
C GLY A 402 32.08 -17.64 -3.09
N LYS A 403 31.95 -18.54 -2.10
CA LYS A 403 32.74 -18.48 -0.86
C LYS A 403 34.23 -18.68 -1.13
N THR A 404 34.56 -19.50 -2.13
CA THR A 404 35.94 -19.76 -2.56
C THR A 404 36.58 -18.50 -3.14
N ASP A 405 35.83 -17.76 -3.97
CA ASP A 405 36.24 -16.49 -4.56
C ASP A 405 36.50 -15.44 -3.48
N TYR A 406 35.61 -15.37 -2.50
CA TYR A 406 35.76 -14.50 -1.35
C TYR A 406 37.06 -14.77 -0.60
N LEU A 407 37.37 -16.04 -0.30
CA LEU A 407 38.58 -16.42 0.42
C LEU A 407 39.84 -16.05 -0.37
N VAL A 408 39.87 -16.36 -1.67
CA VAL A 408 41.02 -16.08 -2.55
C VAL A 408 41.24 -14.59 -2.72
N PHE A 409 40.23 -13.82 -3.14
CA PHE A 409 40.40 -12.37 -3.37
C PHE A 409 40.68 -11.61 -2.08
N ARG A 410 40.05 -11.98 -0.96
CA ARG A 410 40.36 -11.38 0.35
C ARG A 410 41.81 -11.63 0.73
N ARG A 411 42.32 -12.84 0.51
CA ARG A 411 43.72 -13.20 0.81
C ARG A 411 44.71 -12.46 -0.08
N LEU A 412 44.45 -12.41 -1.39
CA LEU A 412 45.31 -11.71 -2.36
C LEU A 412 45.36 -10.20 -2.05
N LEU A 413 44.21 -9.59 -1.76
CA LEU A 413 44.13 -8.19 -1.36
C LEU A 413 44.96 -7.91 -0.10
N GLN A 414 44.82 -8.74 0.94
CA GLN A 414 45.60 -8.58 2.18
C GLN A 414 47.10 -8.77 2.01
N LEU A 415 47.54 -9.70 1.16
CA LEU A 415 48.97 -10.03 1.00
C LEU A 415 49.72 -9.08 0.06
N PHE A 416 49.06 -8.64 -1.01
CA PHE A 416 49.70 -7.90 -2.10
C PHE A 416 49.29 -6.42 -2.15
N ARG A 417 48.16 -6.04 -1.53
CA ARG A 417 47.60 -4.67 -1.53
C ARG A 417 47.09 -4.27 -0.12
N PRO A 418 47.94 -4.33 0.94
CA PRO A 418 47.49 -4.16 2.32
C PRO A 418 46.88 -2.78 2.61
N GLU A 419 47.37 -1.71 1.95
CA GLU A 419 46.85 -0.35 2.13
C GLU A 419 45.43 -0.18 1.53
N GLN A 420 45.16 -0.83 0.40
CA GLN A 420 43.83 -0.84 -0.22
C GLN A 420 42.87 -1.79 0.50
N ALA A 421 43.40 -2.83 1.18
CA ALA A 421 42.60 -3.80 1.93
C ALA A 421 41.78 -3.16 3.06
N GLU A 422 42.27 -2.07 3.67
CA GLU A 422 41.54 -1.33 4.71
C GLU A 422 40.44 -0.41 4.14
N GLN A 423 40.51 -0.11 2.83
CA GLN A 423 39.65 0.85 2.15
C GLN A 423 38.54 0.18 1.34
N VAL A 424 38.62 -1.14 1.13
CA VAL A 424 37.64 -1.91 0.35
C VAL A 424 36.97 -2.95 1.22
N PHE A 425 35.65 -3.03 1.12
CA PHE A 425 34.86 -4.10 1.72
C PHE A 425 34.65 -5.22 0.71
N VAL A 426 35.17 -6.42 0.99
CA VAL A 426 34.87 -7.62 0.19
C VAL A 426 33.69 -8.34 0.83
N ALA A 427 32.55 -8.39 0.14
CA ALA A 427 31.32 -8.97 0.67
C ALA A 427 31.41 -10.50 0.67
N GLU A 428 31.19 -11.12 1.85
CA GLU A 428 31.11 -12.57 1.97
C GLU A 428 29.76 -13.06 1.40
N PRO A 429 29.77 -13.93 0.38
CA PRO A 429 28.53 -14.39 -0.24
C PRO A 429 27.82 -15.47 0.59
N PRO A 430 26.47 -15.56 0.55
CA PRO A 430 25.72 -16.62 1.20
C PRO A 430 25.98 -18.00 0.54
N ALA A 431 25.63 -19.09 1.25
CA ALA A 431 25.90 -20.47 0.84
C ALA A 431 25.27 -20.94 -0.50
N ARG A 432 24.46 -20.11 -1.17
CA ARG A 432 23.87 -20.36 -2.50
C ARG A 432 23.99 -19.15 -3.43
N ALA A 433 25.05 -18.37 -3.27
CA ALA A 433 25.37 -17.28 -4.17
C ALA A 433 25.92 -17.81 -5.52
N GLY A 434 25.84 -16.96 -6.53
CA GLY A 434 26.29 -17.20 -7.91
C GLY A 434 26.16 -15.90 -8.71
N ALA A 435 26.31 -15.95 -10.03
CA ALA A 435 26.28 -14.75 -10.88
C ALA A 435 25.03 -13.87 -10.69
N ASN A 436 23.86 -14.47 -10.46
CA ASN A 436 22.62 -13.73 -10.21
C ASN A 436 22.63 -12.98 -8.87
N TYR A 437 23.30 -13.52 -7.84
CA TYR A 437 23.49 -12.82 -6.57
C TYR A 437 24.31 -11.54 -6.79
N VAL A 438 25.44 -11.64 -7.49
CA VAL A 438 26.34 -10.51 -7.76
C VAL A 438 25.60 -9.39 -8.49
N THR A 439 24.90 -9.70 -9.59
CA THR A 439 24.15 -8.70 -10.36
C THR A 439 23.03 -8.04 -9.53
N ASN A 440 22.31 -8.81 -8.70
CA ASN A 440 21.30 -8.26 -7.80
C ASN A 440 21.86 -7.32 -6.73
N MET A 441 23.03 -7.66 -6.17
CA MET A 441 23.72 -6.79 -5.21
C MET A 441 24.17 -5.49 -5.86
N LEU A 442 24.70 -5.52 -7.09
CA LEU A 442 25.03 -4.31 -7.83
C LEU A 442 23.81 -3.44 -8.12
N ARG A 443 22.70 -4.02 -8.59
CA ARG A 443 21.44 -3.24 -8.79
C ARG A 443 21.05 -2.51 -7.51
N SER A 444 21.09 -3.21 -6.39
CA SER A 444 20.71 -2.66 -5.10
C SER A 444 21.68 -1.60 -4.59
N TRP A 445 22.98 -1.78 -4.85
CA TRP A 445 23.99 -0.77 -4.54
C TRP A 445 23.74 0.53 -5.30
N GLU A 446 23.41 0.46 -6.60
CA GLU A 446 23.11 1.64 -7.41
C GLU A 446 21.88 2.38 -6.87
N PHE A 447 20.80 1.66 -6.53
CA PHE A 447 19.60 2.27 -5.96
C PHE A 447 19.88 2.94 -4.60
N ARG A 448 20.64 2.28 -3.71
CA ARG A 448 21.05 2.86 -2.42
C ARG A 448 21.87 4.13 -2.63
N THR A 449 22.89 4.06 -3.49
CA THR A 449 23.88 5.14 -3.70
C THR A 449 23.25 6.38 -4.32
N LYS A 450 22.25 6.22 -5.20
CA LYS A 450 21.49 7.36 -5.79
C LYS A 450 20.81 8.24 -4.74
N HIS A 451 20.37 7.66 -3.62
CA HIS A 451 19.68 8.38 -2.55
C HIS A 451 20.63 8.95 -1.47
N LEU A 452 21.93 8.66 -1.54
CA LEU A 452 22.92 9.21 -0.61
C LEU A 452 23.42 10.61 -1.04
N PRO A 453 23.81 11.47 -0.08
CA PRO A 453 24.53 12.71 -0.36
C PRO A 453 25.79 12.44 -1.19
N SER A 454 26.16 13.37 -2.09
CA SER A 454 27.27 13.17 -3.04
C SER A 454 28.59 12.74 -2.40
N GLN A 455 28.90 13.25 -1.21
CA GLN A 455 30.13 12.93 -0.45
C GLN A 455 30.18 11.49 0.07
N GLN A 456 29.02 10.84 0.23
CA GLN A 456 28.89 9.47 0.74
C GLN A 456 28.68 8.44 -0.39
N ARG A 457 28.65 8.88 -1.65
CA ARG A 457 28.53 7.96 -2.78
C ARG A 457 29.83 7.20 -2.95
N ARG A 458 29.72 5.88 -3.07
CA ARG A 458 30.84 4.96 -3.25
C ARG A 458 30.55 3.99 -4.37
N SER A 459 31.59 3.52 -5.03
CA SER A 459 31.46 2.56 -6.12
C SER A 459 31.36 1.14 -5.59
N ALA A 460 30.67 0.27 -6.31
CA ALA A 460 30.73 -1.17 -6.11
C ALA A 460 31.08 -1.89 -7.41
N VAL A 461 31.82 -2.98 -7.27
CA VAL A 461 32.25 -3.81 -8.38
C VAL A 461 31.83 -5.25 -8.12
N GLY A 462 31.27 -5.92 -9.12
CA GLY A 462 30.96 -7.33 -9.08
C GLY A 462 31.89 -8.11 -10.00
N ILE A 463 32.38 -9.26 -9.56
CA ILE A 463 33.11 -10.21 -10.39
C ILE A 463 32.20 -11.42 -10.63
N ILE A 464 32.12 -11.84 -11.89
CA ILE A 464 31.40 -13.04 -12.32
C ILE A 464 32.25 -13.92 -13.22
N ASP A 465 32.01 -15.22 -13.14
CA ASP A 465 32.66 -16.24 -13.95
C ASP A 465 32.24 -16.11 -15.42
N ALA A 466 33.09 -16.54 -16.34
CA ALA A 466 32.80 -16.56 -17.78
C ALA A 466 32.26 -17.93 -18.22
N ASP A 467 31.22 -18.41 -17.54
CA ASP A 467 30.52 -19.66 -17.85
C ASP A 467 29.09 -19.38 -18.37
N ALA A 468 28.27 -20.41 -18.58
CA ALA A 468 26.93 -20.21 -19.12
C ALA A 468 26.03 -19.36 -18.19
N GLU A 469 26.15 -19.51 -16.86
CA GLU A 469 25.36 -18.76 -15.89
C GLU A 469 25.83 -17.30 -15.81
N GLY A 470 27.14 -17.08 -15.67
CA GLY A 470 27.78 -15.78 -15.62
C GLY A 470 27.56 -14.97 -16.89
N ASN A 471 27.73 -15.58 -18.07
CA ASN A 471 27.45 -14.90 -19.34
C ASN A 471 25.98 -14.47 -19.45
N GLY A 472 25.04 -15.35 -19.07
CA GLY A 472 23.62 -15.01 -19.06
C GLY A 472 23.28 -13.89 -18.08
N ALA A 473 23.93 -13.84 -16.91
CA ALA A 473 23.77 -12.77 -15.95
C ALA A 473 24.36 -11.44 -16.45
N TYR A 474 25.55 -11.48 -17.07
CA TYR A 474 26.21 -10.31 -17.66
C TYR A 474 25.35 -9.66 -18.74
N GLU A 475 24.89 -10.45 -19.71
CA GLU A 475 24.08 -9.93 -20.82
C GLU A 475 22.76 -9.31 -20.33
N ARG A 476 22.12 -9.91 -19.32
CA ARG A 476 20.92 -9.32 -18.71
C ARG A 476 21.22 -7.98 -18.05
N PHE A 477 22.31 -7.90 -17.31
CA PHE A 477 22.74 -6.67 -16.62
C PHE A 477 23.14 -5.55 -17.61
N ASP A 478 23.77 -5.90 -18.73
CA ASP A 478 24.21 -4.95 -19.76
C ASP A 478 23.04 -4.43 -20.62
N ARG A 479 22.03 -5.26 -20.89
CA ARG A 479 20.82 -4.85 -21.66
C ARG A 479 19.87 -3.94 -20.87
N GLU A 480 20.00 -3.86 -19.56
CA GLU A 480 19.20 -2.93 -18.75
C GLU A 480 19.63 -1.50 -19.11
N GLU A 481 18.77 -0.73 -19.79
CA GLU A 481 18.99 0.69 -20.21
C GLU A 481 19.15 1.69 -19.02
N MET A 482 19.55 1.20 -17.85
CA MET A 482 19.99 2.04 -16.75
C MET A 482 21.44 2.47 -17.00
N ALA A 483 21.66 3.79 -17.06
CA ALA A 483 23.01 4.34 -16.98
C ALA A 483 23.59 4.05 -15.57
N TRP A 484 24.25 2.90 -15.42
CA TRP A 484 24.96 2.48 -14.21
C TRP A 484 26.09 3.48 -13.91
N LYS A 485 25.96 4.29 -12.86
CA LYS A 485 26.93 5.35 -12.55
C LYS A 485 27.94 4.96 -11.47
N HIS A 486 27.52 4.17 -10.48
CA HIS A 486 28.34 3.83 -9.31
C HIS A 486 28.61 2.33 -9.22
N VAL A 487 28.22 1.56 -10.23
CA VAL A 487 28.43 0.11 -10.26
C VAL A 487 29.11 -0.32 -11.54
N SER A 488 29.93 -1.37 -11.45
CA SER A 488 30.57 -2.00 -12.60
C SER A 488 30.57 -3.52 -12.42
N LEU A 489 30.35 -4.23 -13.51
CA LEU A 489 30.35 -5.69 -13.53
C LEU A 489 31.53 -6.17 -14.39
N PHE A 490 32.40 -6.97 -13.80
CA PHE A 490 33.52 -7.63 -14.48
C PHE A 490 33.18 -9.09 -14.71
N ARG A 491 33.24 -9.49 -15.97
CA ARG A 491 33.34 -10.88 -16.35
C ARG A 491 34.81 -11.26 -16.41
N LEU A 492 35.19 -12.41 -15.84
CA LEU A 492 36.56 -12.89 -15.92
C LEU A 492 37.03 -12.98 -17.38
N ALA A 493 38.22 -12.43 -17.63
CA ALA A 493 38.85 -12.46 -18.93
C ALA A 493 39.63 -13.77 -19.11
N GLN A 494 39.83 -14.15 -20.37
CA GLN A 494 40.64 -15.30 -20.69
C GLN A 494 42.09 -15.08 -20.24
N PRO A 495 42.69 -16.02 -19.48
CA PRO A 495 44.07 -15.88 -19.04
C PRO A 495 45.06 -16.10 -20.19
N PRO A 496 46.25 -15.46 -20.16
CA PRO A 496 47.25 -15.54 -21.24
C PRO A 496 47.65 -16.97 -21.60
N HIS A 497 47.65 -17.86 -20.59
CA HIS A 497 48.04 -19.24 -20.75
C HIS A 497 47.01 -20.03 -21.60
N LEU A 498 45.71 -19.66 -21.58
CA LEU A 498 44.71 -20.28 -22.45
C LEU A 498 44.59 -19.62 -23.84
N ALA A 499 45.34 -18.53 -24.13
CA ALA A 499 45.20 -17.74 -25.37
C ALA A 499 45.31 -18.60 -26.65
N ALA A 500 46.38 -19.38 -26.76
CA ALA A 500 46.66 -20.23 -27.92
C ALA A 500 45.58 -21.30 -28.16
N ALA A 501 44.97 -21.83 -27.09
CA ALA A 501 43.91 -22.82 -27.20
C ALA A 501 42.60 -22.22 -27.75
N CYS A 502 42.23 -21.01 -27.35
CA CYS A 502 41.07 -20.32 -27.92
C CYS A 502 41.30 -19.92 -29.37
N GLU A 503 42.52 -19.52 -29.76
CA GLU A 503 42.85 -19.25 -31.17
C GLU A 503 42.67 -20.47 -32.07
N LEU A 504 42.92 -21.67 -31.54
CA LEU A 504 42.64 -22.94 -32.20
C LEU A 504 41.14 -23.28 -32.24
N GLY A 505 40.28 -22.51 -31.58
CA GLY A 505 38.84 -22.71 -31.54
C GLY A 505 38.37 -23.63 -30.40
N VAL A 506 39.11 -23.68 -29.29
CA VAL A 506 38.68 -24.37 -28.06
C VAL A 506 38.12 -23.36 -27.06
N THR A 507 36.88 -23.55 -26.62
CA THR A 507 36.16 -22.64 -25.72
C THR A 507 36.04 -23.26 -24.32
N VAL A 508 36.99 -22.93 -23.43
CA VAL A 508 36.95 -23.36 -22.02
C VAL A 508 36.22 -22.30 -21.20
N PRO A 509 35.18 -22.67 -20.41
CA PRO A 509 34.60 -21.76 -19.42
C PRO A 509 35.68 -21.27 -18.45
N VAL A 510 35.79 -19.95 -18.26
CA VAL A 510 36.80 -19.37 -17.36
C VAL A 510 36.14 -19.05 -16.03
N CYS A 511 36.32 -19.92 -15.04
CA CYS A 511 36.05 -19.64 -13.65
C CYS A 511 37.33 -19.19 -12.96
N LEU A 512 37.25 -18.87 -11.67
CA LEU A 512 38.40 -18.46 -10.86
C LEU A 512 39.55 -19.47 -10.90
N GLU A 513 39.25 -20.76 -10.97
CA GLU A 513 40.26 -21.83 -10.95
C GLU A 513 41.07 -21.92 -12.24
N GLU A 514 40.45 -21.63 -13.39
CA GLU A 514 41.12 -21.60 -14.70
C GLU A 514 42.11 -20.44 -14.85
N LEU A 515 42.11 -19.46 -13.94
CA LEU A 515 43.12 -18.41 -13.94
C LEU A 515 44.48 -18.87 -13.39
N TRP A 516 44.52 -19.97 -12.63
CA TRP A 516 45.76 -20.55 -12.09
C TRP A 516 46.56 -21.29 -13.16
N PRO A 517 47.90 -21.26 -13.11
CA PRO A 517 48.75 -21.91 -14.10
C PRO A 517 48.79 -23.44 -13.91
N PRO A 518 49.31 -24.21 -14.90
CA PRO A 518 49.20 -25.67 -14.92
C PRO A 518 49.77 -26.37 -13.69
N GLN A 519 50.81 -25.81 -13.06
CA GLN A 519 51.45 -26.41 -11.88
C GLN A 519 50.48 -26.55 -10.69
N VAL A 520 49.50 -25.64 -10.58
CA VAL A 520 48.47 -25.70 -9.53
C VAL A 520 47.46 -26.80 -9.85
N TRP A 521 47.12 -26.97 -11.12
CA TRP A 521 46.22 -28.02 -11.58
C TRP A 521 46.84 -29.42 -11.43
N ASP A 522 48.15 -29.56 -11.68
CA ASP A 522 48.88 -30.81 -11.44
C ASP A 522 48.82 -31.22 -9.97
N TYR A 523 48.99 -30.27 -9.05
CA TYR A 523 48.85 -30.52 -7.62
C TYR A 523 47.42 -30.94 -7.26
N ALA A 524 46.41 -30.25 -7.80
CA ALA A 524 45.01 -30.58 -7.57
C ALA A 524 44.63 -31.97 -8.10
N GLU A 525 45.22 -32.42 -9.21
CA GLU A 525 45.04 -33.78 -9.71
C GLU A 525 45.62 -34.81 -8.75
N GLN A 526 46.82 -34.56 -8.20
CA GLN A 526 47.46 -35.44 -7.20
C GLN A 526 46.64 -35.55 -5.92
N GLN A 527 45.94 -34.48 -5.51
CA GLN A 527 45.06 -34.48 -4.34
C GLN A 527 43.66 -35.06 -4.63
N GLY A 528 43.35 -35.40 -5.89
CA GLY A 528 42.05 -35.94 -6.28
C GLY A 528 40.90 -34.91 -6.26
N TRP A 529 41.22 -33.61 -6.37
CA TRP A 529 40.22 -32.54 -6.39
C TRP A 529 39.54 -32.35 -7.76
N LEU A 530 40.05 -33.03 -8.78
CA LEU A 530 39.61 -32.93 -10.16
C LEU A 530 38.67 -34.07 -10.56
N THR A 531 37.68 -33.75 -11.39
CA THR A 531 36.79 -34.72 -12.05
C THR A 531 36.86 -34.56 -13.57
N ALA A 532 36.40 -35.57 -14.31
CA ALA A 532 36.38 -35.50 -15.78
C ALA A 532 35.43 -34.40 -16.27
N ARG A 533 35.91 -33.55 -17.19
CA ARG A 533 35.12 -32.49 -17.82
C ARG A 533 34.28 -33.05 -18.97
N GLN A 534 33.05 -32.56 -19.12
CA GLN A 534 32.22 -32.89 -20.29
C GLN A 534 32.77 -32.18 -21.52
N LYS A 535 33.12 -32.94 -22.57
CA LYS A 535 33.71 -32.42 -23.82
C LYS A 535 32.72 -31.71 -24.75
N LYS A 536 31.43 -31.76 -24.44
CA LYS A 536 30.36 -31.20 -25.29
C LYS A 536 30.37 -29.68 -25.22
N GLY A 537 30.54 -29.01 -26.36
CA GLY A 537 30.55 -27.54 -26.45
C GLY A 537 31.90 -26.87 -26.20
N LEU A 538 32.96 -27.63 -25.93
CA LEU A 538 34.33 -27.12 -25.78
C LEU A 538 35.02 -26.84 -27.11
N PHE A 539 34.61 -27.48 -28.21
CA PHE A 539 35.25 -27.32 -29.50
C PHE A 539 34.32 -26.59 -30.46
N SER A 540 34.86 -25.59 -31.15
CA SER A 540 34.17 -24.90 -32.23
C SER A 540 33.92 -25.83 -33.42
N GLU A 541 32.87 -25.56 -34.18
CA GLU A 541 32.52 -26.33 -35.38
C GLU A 541 33.66 -26.36 -36.42
N PRO A 542 34.41 -25.26 -36.67
CA PRO A 542 35.58 -25.29 -37.56
C PRO A 542 36.71 -26.20 -37.08
N LEU A 543 36.97 -26.25 -35.77
CA LEU A 543 37.99 -27.14 -35.20
C LEU A 543 37.57 -28.61 -35.30
N LEU A 544 36.30 -28.92 -35.04
CA LEU A 544 35.76 -30.27 -35.19
C LEU A 544 35.84 -30.76 -36.65
N GLN A 545 35.60 -29.87 -37.61
CA GLN A 545 35.77 -30.17 -39.04
C GLN A 545 37.23 -30.43 -39.41
N ARG A 546 38.19 -29.62 -38.92
CA ARG A 546 39.63 -29.87 -39.12
C ARG A 546 40.07 -31.22 -38.58
N LEU A 547 39.73 -31.52 -37.32
CA LEU A 547 40.08 -32.79 -36.67
C LEU A 547 39.47 -34.01 -37.38
N ALA A 548 38.30 -33.86 -38.01
CA ALA A 548 37.62 -34.94 -38.74
C ALA A 548 38.13 -35.14 -40.18
N VAL A 549 38.61 -34.07 -40.83
CA VAL A 549 39.01 -34.07 -42.24
C VAL A 549 40.52 -34.36 -42.41
N GLU A 550 41.34 -33.87 -41.50
CA GLU A 550 42.81 -33.93 -41.61
C GLU A 550 43.45 -35.12 -40.87
N ASP A 551 42.65 -35.96 -40.20
CA ASP A 551 43.09 -37.08 -39.32
C ASP A 551 44.13 -36.66 -38.27
N GLU A 552 44.14 -35.36 -37.92
CA GLU A 552 44.99 -34.76 -36.89
C GLU A 552 44.44 -35.11 -35.50
N ARG A 553 45.33 -35.49 -34.58
CA ARG A 553 44.93 -35.68 -33.18
C ARG A 553 45.04 -34.35 -32.45
N LEU A 554 44.06 -34.07 -31.60
CA LEU A 554 44.09 -32.89 -30.73
C LEU A 554 45.35 -32.83 -29.85
N SER A 555 45.95 -33.98 -29.53
CA SER A 555 47.24 -34.10 -28.83
C SER A 555 48.43 -33.53 -29.60
N ASP A 556 48.32 -33.45 -30.93
CA ASP A 556 49.40 -33.02 -31.81
C ASP A 556 49.33 -31.50 -32.05
N LEU A 557 48.20 -30.88 -31.69
CA LEU A 557 47.90 -29.45 -31.87
C LEU A 557 47.99 -28.64 -30.58
N LEU A 558 47.96 -29.29 -29.41
CA LEU A 558 47.98 -28.65 -28.09
C LEU A 558 49.16 -29.17 -27.28
N ASP A 559 49.88 -28.25 -26.62
CA ASP A 559 50.90 -28.61 -25.62
C ASP A 559 50.29 -29.47 -24.49
N ASP A 560 51.03 -30.47 -24.04
CA ASP A 560 50.65 -31.37 -22.95
C ASP A 560 50.29 -30.60 -21.67
N ALA A 561 50.90 -29.42 -21.45
CA ALA A 561 50.61 -28.55 -20.32
C ALA A 561 49.14 -28.05 -20.27
N TRP A 562 48.44 -28.00 -21.40
CA TRP A 562 47.05 -27.52 -21.46
C TRP A 562 46.02 -28.63 -21.33
N ARG A 563 46.43 -29.88 -21.53
CA ARG A 563 45.56 -31.04 -21.60
C ARG A 563 44.65 -31.16 -20.36
N ILE A 564 45.18 -30.82 -19.19
CA ILE A 564 44.49 -30.90 -17.91
C ILE A 564 43.23 -30.02 -17.86
N TYR A 565 43.24 -28.82 -18.48
CA TYR A 565 42.09 -27.90 -18.47
C TYR A 565 40.91 -28.41 -19.32
N PHE A 566 41.19 -29.21 -20.37
CA PHE A 566 40.15 -29.78 -21.23
C PHE A 566 39.61 -31.11 -20.70
N GLU A 567 40.47 -31.91 -20.09
CA GLU A 567 40.11 -33.24 -19.60
C GLU A 567 39.51 -33.17 -18.19
N ARG A 568 39.89 -32.17 -17.40
CA ARG A 568 39.51 -32.05 -16.00
C ARG A 568 38.80 -30.74 -15.69
N ARG A 569 38.03 -30.77 -14.60
CA ARG A 569 37.47 -29.60 -13.93
C ARG A 569 37.47 -29.85 -12.42
N VAL A 570 37.42 -28.78 -11.63
CA VAL A 570 37.32 -28.90 -10.18
C VAL A 570 36.00 -29.58 -9.80
N ASN A 571 36.03 -30.49 -8.83
CA ASN A 571 34.84 -31.22 -8.39
C ASN A 571 33.92 -30.32 -7.55
N ASP A 572 32.89 -29.81 -8.19
CA ASP A 572 31.86 -28.93 -7.66
C ASP A 572 30.53 -29.63 -7.33
N ALA A 573 30.51 -30.98 -7.32
CA ALA A 573 29.29 -31.74 -7.06
C ALA A 573 28.75 -31.51 -5.64
N GLN A 574 27.42 -31.57 -5.47
CA GLN A 574 26.79 -31.45 -4.16
C GLN A 574 27.35 -32.48 -3.17
N GLY A 575 28.02 -32.00 -2.11
CA GLY A 575 28.68 -32.82 -1.09
C GLY A 575 30.20 -32.99 -1.26
N SER A 576 30.78 -32.47 -2.35
CA SER A 576 32.24 -32.39 -2.53
C SER A 576 32.83 -31.21 -1.76
N THR A 577 33.98 -31.40 -1.11
CA THR A 577 34.76 -30.32 -0.47
C THR A 577 35.88 -29.81 -1.36
N ALA A 578 36.12 -30.41 -2.53
CA ALA A 578 37.31 -30.16 -3.35
C ALA A 578 37.51 -28.69 -3.75
N LYS A 579 36.43 -27.95 -4.07
CA LYS A 579 36.52 -26.51 -4.39
C LYS A 579 36.97 -25.68 -3.18
N SER A 580 36.46 -26.03 -1.99
CA SER A 580 36.86 -25.39 -0.73
C SER A 580 38.29 -25.78 -0.33
N ASP A 581 38.64 -27.06 -0.43
CA ASP A 581 39.97 -27.58 -0.11
C ASP A 581 41.06 -26.96 -1.01
N TRP A 582 40.75 -26.77 -2.30
CA TRP A 582 41.61 -26.03 -3.22
C TRP A 582 41.80 -24.59 -2.76
N ALA A 583 40.70 -23.87 -2.48
CA ALA A 583 40.77 -22.48 -2.03
C ALA A 583 41.59 -22.35 -0.74
N ASP A 584 41.39 -23.25 0.23
CA ASP A 584 42.14 -23.29 1.49
C ASP A 584 43.63 -23.55 1.28
N TYR A 585 43.98 -24.45 0.35
CA TYR A 585 45.37 -24.68 -0.05
C TYR A 585 46.01 -23.41 -0.60
N ILE A 586 45.37 -22.75 -1.57
CA ILE A 586 45.85 -21.51 -2.18
C ILE A 586 46.02 -20.40 -1.14
N VAL A 587 45.05 -20.24 -0.24
CA VAL A 587 45.08 -19.22 0.82
C VAL A 587 46.20 -19.49 1.83
N GLY A 588 46.53 -20.76 2.05
CA GLY A 588 47.59 -21.23 2.92
C GLY A 588 49.02 -21.05 2.36
N LEU A 589 49.18 -20.79 1.06
CA LEU A 589 50.49 -20.61 0.46
C LEU A 589 51.19 -19.32 0.96
N PRO A 590 52.51 -19.36 1.19
CA PRO A 590 53.28 -18.16 1.53
C PRO A 590 53.40 -17.23 0.32
N LYS A 591 53.53 -15.92 0.57
CA LYS A 591 53.60 -14.88 -0.47
C LYS A 591 54.58 -15.20 -1.60
N ALA A 592 55.79 -15.69 -1.26
CA ALA A 592 56.83 -16.01 -2.24
C ALA A 592 56.46 -17.14 -3.21
N GLN A 593 55.58 -18.06 -2.80
CA GLN A 593 55.08 -19.13 -3.68
C GLN A 593 53.84 -18.71 -4.46
N LEU A 594 53.03 -17.81 -3.89
CA LEU A 594 51.79 -17.34 -4.49
C LEU A 594 52.01 -16.25 -5.57
N GLU A 595 53.02 -15.39 -5.38
CA GLU A 595 53.36 -14.29 -6.29
C GLU A 595 53.57 -14.72 -7.75
N PRO A 596 54.37 -15.76 -8.08
CA PRO A 596 54.59 -16.16 -9.47
C PRO A 596 53.38 -16.83 -10.13
N ILE A 597 52.41 -17.33 -9.35
CA ILE A 597 51.26 -18.09 -9.86
C ILE A 597 49.95 -17.28 -9.85
N ALA A 598 49.86 -16.20 -9.07
CA ALA A 598 48.65 -15.39 -8.92
C ALA A 598 48.56 -14.19 -9.89
N VAL A 599 49.41 -14.13 -10.92
CA VAL A 599 49.53 -12.97 -11.82
C VAL A 599 48.17 -12.58 -12.42
N SER A 600 47.45 -13.54 -13.02
CA SER A 600 46.12 -13.31 -13.61
C SER A 600 45.09 -12.80 -12.58
N HIS A 601 45.11 -13.34 -11.36
CA HIS A 601 44.20 -12.90 -10.29
C HIS A 601 44.53 -11.50 -9.79
N LEU A 602 45.82 -11.14 -9.73
CA LEU A 602 46.27 -9.81 -9.34
C LEU A 602 45.90 -8.77 -10.39
N GLU A 603 45.97 -9.09 -11.68
CA GLU A 603 45.51 -8.21 -12.77
C GLU A 603 44.00 -7.91 -12.65
N VAL A 604 43.19 -8.94 -12.39
CA VAL A 604 41.74 -8.76 -12.14
C VAL A 604 41.52 -7.89 -10.91
N LEU A 605 42.24 -8.14 -9.82
CA LEU A 605 42.13 -7.38 -8.59
C LEU A 605 42.51 -5.90 -8.78
N ASP A 606 43.60 -5.61 -9.48
CA ASP A 606 44.05 -4.25 -9.75
C ASP A 606 43.05 -3.48 -10.63
N ALA A 607 42.46 -4.14 -11.64
CA ALA A 607 41.39 -3.54 -12.46
C ALA A 607 40.13 -3.21 -11.63
N VAL A 608 39.79 -4.08 -10.68
CA VAL A 608 38.68 -3.90 -9.75
C VAL A 608 38.94 -2.72 -8.81
N LEU A 609 40.12 -2.64 -8.20
CA LEU A 609 40.51 -1.55 -7.31
C LEU A 609 40.47 -0.19 -8.02
N GLN A 610 40.96 -0.13 -9.26
CA GLN A 610 40.89 1.08 -10.09
C GLN A 610 39.44 1.56 -10.30
N LYS A 611 38.49 0.64 -10.52
CA LYS A 611 37.06 0.97 -10.67
C LYS A 611 36.37 1.34 -9.36
N LEU A 612 36.84 0.78 -8.24
CA LEU A 612 36.39 1.19 -6.90
C LEU A 612 36.92 2.58 -6.51
N GLY A 613 37.95 3.08 -7.21
CA GLY A 613 38.55 4.39 -6.97
C GLY A 613 39.48 4.39 -5.74
N VAL A 614 40.15 3.25 -5.50
CA VAL A 614 41.03 2.99 -4.36
C VAL A 614 42.44 2.64 -4.83
#